data_AF-A0A160P499-F1
#
_entry.id   AF-A0A160P499-F1
#
_cell.length_a   1.000
_cell.length_b   1.000
_cell.length_c   1.000
_cell.angle_alpha   90.00
_cell.angle_beta   90.00
_cell.angle_gamma   90.00
#
_symmetry.space_group_name_H-M   'P 1'
#
loop_
_entity.id
_entity.type
_entity.pdbx_description
1 polymer ?
#
loop_
_entity_poly.entity_id
_entity_poly.type
_entity_poly.pdbx_seq_one_letter_code
_entity_poly.pdbx_strand_id
1 'polypeptide(L)'
;MTSPASTPALPATTLPTPTITPGIQLVGDLVAYVPGLRTAYDAHVVCQGRVQPHVFFWDVVQATVQSYVADADHDADHKGDSHERADWRRTLDFLEAQSRRGVAGVDEVIVTSFLGDLPHPHEPGHALVRRLGPVLAARFGRLRPGG
;
A
#
# COMPACT_ATOMS: atom_id res chain seq x y z
N MET A 1 57.97 22.20 -36.15
CA MET A 1 57.03 21.07 -36.10
C MET A 1 56.68 20.85 -34.64
N THR A 2 55.52 21.32 -34.19
CA THR A 2 55.06 21.25 -32.79
C THR A 2 53.75 20.46 -32.76
N SER A 3 53.76 19.28 -32.14
CA SER A 3 52.57 18.45 -31.91
C SER A 3 51.66 19.11 -30.86
N PRO A 4 50.32 19.05 -31.01
CA PRO A 4 49.41 19.44 -29.95
C PRO A 4 49.25 18.30 -28.94
N ALA A 5 49.19 18.66 -27.65
CA ALA A 5 48.91 17.76 -26.54
C ALA A 5 47.42 17.34 -26.55
N SER A 6 47.17 16.03 -26.47
CA SER A 6 45.83 15.46 -26.27
C SER A 6 45.36 15.67 -24.83
N THR A 7 44.26 16.39 -24.68
CA THR A 7 43.48 16.47 -23.44
C THR A 7 42.76 15.12 -23.20
N PRO A 8 42.88 14.48 -22.01
CA PRO A 8 42.06 13.32 -21.69
C PRO A 8 40.62 13.76 -21.36
N ALA A 9 39.65 13.17 -22.05
CA ALA A 9 38.23 13.35 -21.76
C ALA A 9 37.89 12.67 -20.42
N LEU A 10 37.18 13.39 -19.55
CA LEU A 10 36.64 12.86 -18.30
C LEU A 10 35.57 11.80 -18.60
N PRO A 11 35.47 10.71 -17.82
CA PRO A 11 34.41 9.72 -17.99
C PRO A 11 33.05 10.36 -17.68
N ALA A 12 32.08 10.10 -18.56
CA ALA A 12 30.69 10.49 -18.34
C ALA A 12 30.17 9.82 -17.06
N THR A 13 29.89 10.61 -16.04
CA THR A 13 29.18 10.15 -14.84
C THR A 13 27.79 9.71 -15.26
N THR A 14 27.57 8.40 -15.37
CA THR A 14 26.23 7.82 -15.44
C THR A 14 25.52 8.16 -14.13
N LEU A 15 24.56 9.09 -14.18
CA LEU A 15 23.67 9.33 -13.04
C LEU A 15 22.96 8.01 -12.71
N PRO A 16 22.94 7.57 -11.44
CA PRO A 16 22.14 6.41 -11.07
C PRO A 16 20.67 6.73 -11.38
N THR A 17 20.04 5.87 -12.18
CA THR A 17 18.59 5.88 -12.39
C THR A 17 17.91 5.89 -11.03
N PRO A 18 16.92 6.77 -10.76
CA PRO A 18 16.24 6.78 -9.47
C PRO A 18 15.65 5.39 -9.23
N THR A 19 16.22 4.66 -8.28
CA THR A 19 15.72 3.35 -7.88
C THR A 19 14.41 3.62 -7.15
N ILE A 20 13.28 3.33 -7.79
CA ILE A 20 11.98 3.45 -7.13
C ILE A 20 11.96 2.38 -6.02
N THR A 21 11.87 2.82 -4.77
CA THR A 21 11.79 1.93 -3.61
C THR A 21 10.58 0.99 -3.75
N PRO A 22 10.70 -0.32 -3.44
CA PRO A 22 9.60 -1.28 -3.58
C PRO A 22 8.28 -0.85 -2.95
N GLY A 23 8.30 -0.15 -1.81
CA GLY A 23 7.10 0.40 -1.17
C GLY A 23 6.41 1.50 -1.97
N ILE A 24 7.15 2.31 -2.74
CA ILE A 24 6.55 3.34 -3.61
C ILE A 24 5.86 2.66 -4.81
N GLN A 25 6.48 1.62 -5.38
CA GLN A 25 5.84 0.82 -6.44
C GLN A 25 4.57 0.14 -5.94
N LEU A 26 4.62 -0.43 -4.73
CA LEU A 26 3.45 -1.04 -4.08
C LEU A 26 2.25 -0.08 -4.00
N VAL A 27 2.48 1.18 -3.59
CA VAL A 27 1.42 2.19 -3.50
C VAL A 27 0.84 2.50 -4.89
N GLY A 28 1.69 2.72 -5.89
CA GLY A 28 1.24 2.99 -7.25
C GLY A 28 0.40 1.84 -7.82
N ASP A 29 0.88 0.61 -7.66
CA ASP A 29 0.20 -0.60 -8.11
C ASP A 29 -1.13 -0.81 -7.37
N LEU A 30 -1.17 -0.54 -6.06
CA LEU A 30 -2.39 -0.64 -5.25
C LEU A 30 -3.46 0.35 -5.73
N VAL A 31 -3.11 1.61 -5.96
CA VAL A 31 -4.05 2.64 -6.42
C VAL A 31 -4.55 2.36 -7.84
N ALA A 32 -3.70 1.77 -8.68
CA ALA A 32 -4.11 1.29 -10.00
C ALA A 32 -5.10 0.13 -9.91
N TYR A 33 -4.90 -0.79 -8.96
CA TYR A 33 -5.76 -1.96 -8.75
C TYR A 33 -7.09 -1.65 -8.01
N VAL A 34 -7.06 -0.68 -7.09
CA VAL A 34 -8.19 -0.24 -6.28
C VAL A 34 -8.43 1.25 -6.51
N PRO A 35 -9.16 1.63 -7.59
CA PRO A 35 -9.35 3.03 -7.96
C PRO A 35 -10.00 3.91 -6.89
N GLY A 36 -10.79 3.32 -5.98
CA GLY A 36 -11.40 4.04 -4.85
C GLY A 36 -10.38 4.59 -3.82
N LEU A 37 -9.09 4.25 -3.94
CA LEU A 37 -8.01 4.84 -3.14
C LEU A 37 -7.39 6.09 -3.78
N ARG A 38 -7.77 6.44 -5.02
CA ARG A 38 -7.12 7.52 -5.79
C ARG A 38 -7.23 8.88 -5.09
N THR A 39 -8.40 9.22 -4.56
CA THR A 39 -8.61 10.50 -3.85
C THR A 39 -7.70 10.60 -2.62
N ALA A 40 -7.58 9.53 -1.83
CA ALA A 40 -6.67 9.49 -0.68
C ALA A 40 -5.21 9.60 -1.11
N TYR A 41 -4.83 8.94 -2.20
CA TYR A 41 -3.48 8.99 -2.75
C TYR A 41 -3.10 10.41 -3.20
N ASP A 42 -3.99 11.08 -3.94
CA ASP A 42 -3.74 12.43 -4.44
C ASP A 42 -3.60 13.42 -3.26
N ALA A 43 -4.47 13.31 -2.25
CA ALA A 43 -4.37 14.10 -1.03
C ALA A 43 -3.06 13.84 -0.27
N HIS A 44 -2.65 12.57 -0.13
CA HIS A 44 -1.40 12.17 0.50
C HIS A 44 -0.20 12.81 -0.20
N VAL A 45 -0.11 12.72 -1.54
CA VAL A 45 1.00 13.28 -2.31
C VAL A 45 1.06 14.80 -2.17
N VAL A 46 -0.10 15.48 -2.21
CA VAL A 46 -0.18 16.93 -2.02
C VAL A 46 0.30 17.33 -0.62
N CYS A 47 -0.17 16.67 0.43
CA CYS A 47 0.17 17.01 1.81
C CYS A 47 1.63 16.67 2.17
N GLN A 48 2.16 15.57 1.64
CA GLN A 48 3.47 15.05 2.02
C GLN A 48 4.60 15.46 1.05
N GLY A 49 4.25 16.04 -0.10
CA GLY A 49 5.19 16.40 -1.18
C GLY A 49 5.85 15.20 -1.88
N ARG A 50 5.60 13.98 -1.41
CA ARG A 50 6.07 12.70 -1.96
C ARG A 50 5.23 11.55 -1.43
N VAL A 51 5.28 10.40 -2.10
CA VAL A 51 4.70 9.16 -1.58
C VAL A 51 5.50 8.69 -0.36
N GLN A 52 4.80 8.43 0.74
CA GLN A 52 5.36 7.85 1.97
C GLN A 52 4.53 6.60 2.27
N PRO A 53 5.00 5.40 1.89
CA PRO A 53 4.20 4.18 1.94
C PRO A 53 3.56 3.91 3.30
N HIS A 54 4.35 3.97 4.38
CA HIS A 54 3.82 3.72 5.74
C HIS A 54 2.71 4.70 6.15
N VAL A 55 2.84 5.97 5.78
CA VAL A 55 1.83 7.00 6.10
C VAL A 55 0.58 6.80 5.24
N PHE A 56 0.73 6.55 3.94
CA PHE A 56 -0.42 6.29 3.07
C PHE A 56 -1.17 5.01 3.45
N PHE A 57 -0.47 4.00 3.96
CA PHE A 57 -1.11 2.76 4.38
C PHE A 57 -2.07 2.92 5.56
N TRP A 58 -1.93 3.99 6.36
CA TRP A 58 -2.97 4.37 7.33
C TRP A 58 -4.30 4.64 6.63
N ASP A 59 -4.30 5.44 5.56
CA ASP A 59 -5.52 5.73 4.77
C ASP A 59 -6.07 4.46 4.11
N VAL A 60 -5.19 3.56 3.65
CA VAL A 60 -5.59 2.26 3.09
C VAL A 60 -6.31 1.42 4.14
N VAL A 61 -5.82 1.35 5.37
CA VAL A 61 -6.47 0.63 6.46
C VAL A 61 -7.85 1.23 6.75
N GLN A 62 -7.93 2.55 6.92
CA GLN A 62 -9.20 3.23 7.21
C GLN A 62 -10.23 3.00 6.11
N ALA A 63 -9.84 3.16 4.84
CA ALA A 63 -10.72 2.93 3.70
C ALA A 63 -11.18 1.46 3.60
N THR A 64 -10.29 0.51 3.85
CA THR A 64 -10.60 -0.93 3.82
C THR A 64 -11.58 -1.31 4.94
N VAL A 65 -11.32 -0.85 6.17
CA VAL A 65 -12.15 -1.13 7.34
C VAL A 65 -13.53 -0.49 7.17
N GLN A 66 -13.60 0.77 6.74
CA GLN A 66 -14.87 1.47 6.49
C GLN A 66 -15.70 0.75 5.42
N SER A 67 -15.05 0.33 4.32
CA SER A 67 -15.69 -0.44 3.25
C SER A 67 -16.24 -1.77 3.76
N TYR A 68 -15.49 -2.47 4.62
CA TYR A 68 -15.93 -3.72 5.23
C TYR A 68 -17.13 -3.54 6.17
N VAL A 69 -17.10 -2.52 7.03
CA VAL A 69 -18.19 -2.22 7.96
C VAL A 69 -19.46 -1.84 7.20
N ALA A 70 -19.34 -0.97 6.19
CA ALA A 70 -20.46 -0.56 5.36
C ALA A 70 -21.11 -1.72 4.58
N ASP A 71 -20.31 -2.70 4.14
CA ASP A 71 -20.81 -3.92 3.49
C ASP A 71 -21.55 -4.85 4.46
N ALA A 72 -21.15 -4.88 5.74
CA ALA A 72 -21.78 -5.71 6.76
C ALA A 72 -23.13 -5.16 7.27
N ASP A 73 -23.30 -3.84 7.27
CA ASP A 73 -24.48 -3.18 7.86
C ASP A 73 -25.74 -3.21 6.98
N HIS A 74 -25.68 -3.67 5.71
CA HIS A 74 -26.79 -3.97 4.79
C HIS A 74 -28.00 -2.99 4.70
N ASP A 75 -27.99 -1.81 5.30
CA ASP A 75 -28.94 -0.72 5.06
C ASP A 75 -28.52 0.05 3.81
N ALA A 76 -28.76 -0.58 2.66
CA ALA A 76 -28.37 -0.15 1.33
C ALA A 76 -29.23 0.98 0.73
N ASP A 77 -29.75 1.90 1.56
CA ASP A 77 -30.49 3.08 1.10
C ASP A 77 -29.58 4.29 0.78
N HIS A 78 -28.27 4.13 0.91
CA HIS A 78 -27.29 5.05 0.37
C HIS A 78 -26.44 4.36 -0.70
N LYS A 79 -27.03 4.14 -1.87
CA LYS A 79 -26.30 4.07 -3.15
C LYS A 79 -25.70 5.44 -3.51
N GLY A 80 -24.97 6.05 -2.59
CA GLY A 80 -23.98 7.05 -2.95
C GLY A 80 -22.88 6.34 -3.73
N ASP A 81 -22.43 6.96 -4.82
CA ASP A 81 -21.60 6.38 -5.88
C ASP A 81 -20.63 5.30 -5.37
N SER A 82 -21.00 4.03 -5.50
CA SER A 82 -20.21 2.88 -5.05
C SER A 82 -18.88 2.78 -5.81
N HIS A 83 -18.74 3.52 -6.90
CA HIS A 83 -17.54 3.62 -7.71
C HIS A 83 -16.41 4.42 -7.05
N GLU A 84 -16.72 5.27 -6.06
CA GLU A 84 -15.71 6.10 -5.40
C GLU A 84 -15.10 5.45 -4.15
N ARG A 85 -15.75 4.44 -3.57
CA ARG A 85 -15.25 3.78 -2.36
C ARG A 85 -14.26 2.66 -2.68
N ALA A 86 -13.22 2.55 -1.88
CA ALA A 86 -12.29 1.43 -1.96
C ALA A 86 -13.04 0.11 -1.67
N ASP A 87 -12.86 -0.90 -2.52
CA ASP A 87 -13.40 -2.23 -2.28
C ASP A 87 -12.45 -3.00 -1.34
N TRP A 88 -12.94 -3.36 -0.15
CA TRP A 88 -12.13 -4.07 0.84
C TRP A 88 -11.66 -5.44 0.33
N ARG A 89 -12.48 -6.14 -0.49
CA ARG A 89 -12.12 -7.45 -1.04
C ARG A 89 -10.95 -7.32 -2.00
N ARG A 90 -11.04 -6.38 -2.94
CA ARG A 90 -9.95 -6.08 -3.89
C ARG A 90 -8.67 -5.65 -3.17
N THR A 91 -8.80 -4.88 -2.10
CA THR A 91 -7.64 -4.46 -1.31
C THR A 91 -6.95 -5.67 -0.66
N LEU A 92 -7.71 -6.55 0.00
CA LEU A 92 -7.13 -7.78 0.58
C LEU A 92 -6.55 -8.72 -0.48
N ASP A 93 -7.23 -8.90 -1.61
CA ASP A 93 -6.75 -9.75 -2.71
C ASP A 93 -5.41 -9.24 -3.26
N PHE A 94 -5.28 -7.93 -3.45
CA PHE A 94 -4.03 -7.32 -3.90
C PHE A 94 -2.91 -7.53 -2.87
N LEU A 95 -3.16 -7.23 -1.59
CA LEU A 95 -2.14 -7.34 -0.55
C LEU A 95 -1.70 -8.80 -0.31
N GLU A 96 -2.62 -9.75 -0.42
CA GLU A 96 -2.33 -11.18 -0.37
C GLU A 96 -1.46 -11.60 -1.57
N ALA A 97 -1.80 -11.15 -2.78
CA ALA A 97 -1.01 -11.43 -3.98
C ALA A 97 0.41 -10.85 -3.89
N GLN A 98 0.56 -9.62 -3.40
CA GLN A 98 1.88 -9.00 -3.19
C GLN A 98 2.68 -9.74 -2.11
N SER A 99 2.03 -10.11 -1.01
CA SER A 99 2.64 -10.87 0.09
C SER A 99 3.18 -12.23 -0.36
N ARG A 100 2.51 -12.91 -1.30
CA ARG A 100 2.99 -14.19 -1.85
C ARG A 100 4.30 -14.08 -2.62
N ARG A 101 4.65 -12.88 -3.11
CA ARG A 101 5.89 -12.65 -3.87
C ARG A 101 7.13 -12.62 -2.97
N GLY A 102 6.97 -12.41 -1.67
CA GLY A 102 8.08 -12.44 -0.70
C GLY A 102 9.10 -11.31 -0.87
N VAL A 103 8.69 -10.15 -1.40
CA VAL A 103 9.60 -9.02 -1.62
C VAL A 103 9.76 -8.27 -0.30
N ALA A 104 10.96 -8.30 0.29
CA ALA A 104 11.21 -7.82 1.65
C ALA A 104 10.66 -6.40 1.95
N GLY A 105 10.93 -5.41 1.08
CA GLY A 105 10.43 -4.04 1.30
C GLY A 105 8.92 -3.86 1.09
N VAL A 106 8.27 -4.77 0.37
CA VAL A 106 6.81 -4.81 0.26
C VAL A 106 6.21 -5.47 1.50
N ASP A 107 6.78 -6.60 1.90
CA ASP A 107 6.37 -7.35 3.09
C ASP A 107 6.50 -6.50 4.35
N GLU A 108 7.56 -5.71 4.47
CA GLU A 108 7.74 -4.75 5.56
C GLU A 108 6.55 -3.77 5.64
N VAL A 109 6.21 -3.08 4.55
CA VAL A 109 5.09 -2.11 4.54
C VAL A 109 3.76 -2.79 4.87
N ILE A 110 3.49 -3.96 4.28
CA ILE A 110 2.24 -4.69 4.53
C ILE A 110 2.15 -5.13 5.99
N VAL A 111 3.21 -5.71 6.55
CA VAL A 111 3.18 -6.23 7.93
C VAL A 111 3.10 -5.08 8.93
N THR A 112 3.95 -4.06 8.78
CA THR A 112 4.05 -2.98 9.75
C THR A 112 2.90 -2.00 9.68
N SER A 113 2.41 -1.66 8.48
CA SER A 113 1.45 -0.56 8.29
C SER A 113 0.08 -0.97 7.79
N PHE A 114 -0.09 -2.20 7.28
CA PHE A 114 -1.45 -2.71 7.05
C PHE A 114 -1.88 -3.60 8.21
N LEU A 115 -1.16 -4.70 8.45
CA LEU A 115 -1.53 -5.71 9.44
C LEU A 115 -1.36 -5.19 10.88
N GLY A 116 -0.33 -4.38 11.13
CA GLY A 116 -0.10 -3.75 12.43
C GLY A 116 -1.24 -2.84 12.86
N ASP A 117 -1.81 -2.11 11.91
CA ASP A 117 -2.82 -1.07 12.14
C ASP A 117 -4.27 -1.59 11.98
N LEU A 118 -4.47 -2.89 11.75
CA LEU A 118 -5.81 -3.47 11.74
C LEU A 118 -6.50 -3.31 13.11
N PRO A 119 -7.84 -3.15 13.13
CA PRO A 119 -8.57 -2.91 14.37
C PRO A 119 -8.35 -4.00 15.43
N HIS A 120 -8.31 -3.60 16.69
CA HIS A 120 -8.27 -4.49 17.85
C HIS A 120 -9.59 -5.24 18.07
N PRO A 121 -9.61 -6.36 18.82
CA PRO A 121 -10.79 -7.20 19.00
C PRO A 121 -12.10 -6.51 19.41
N HIS A 122 -12.01 -5.35 20.07
CA HIS A 122 -13.14 -4.55 20.55
C HIS A 122 -13.51 -3.39 19.63
N GLU A 123 -12.73 -3.14 18.58
CA GLU A 123 -12.91 -2.03 17.65
C GLU A 123 -13.78 -2.45 16.46
N PRO A 124 -14.60 -1.53 15.92
CA PRO A 124 -15.38 -1.78 14.72
C PRO A 124 -14.51 -2.26 13.55
N GLY A 125 -15.01 -3.26 12.84
CA GLY A 125 -14.32 -3.83 11.68
C GLY A 125 -13.22 -4.85 11.99
N HIS A 126 -12.95 -5.19 13.26
CA HIS A 126 -12.01 -6.26 13.60
C HIS A 126 -12.31 -7.60 12.93
N ALA A 127 -13.59 -7.89 12.65
CA ALA A 127 -13.98 -9.10 11.94
C ALA A 127 -13.38 -9.22 10.52
N LEU A 128 -12.85 -8.13 9.95
CA LEU A 128 -12.03 -8.13 8.72
C LEU A 128 -10.82 -9.07 8.82
N VAL A 129 -10.24 -9.24 10.01
CA VAL A 129 -9.11 -10.17 10.26
C VAL A 129 -9.46 -11.60 9.83
N ARG A 130 -10.73 -12.00 9.97
CA ARG A 130 -11.22 -13.33 9.55
C ARG A 130 -11.32 -13.49 8.04
N ARG A 131 -11.15 -12.41 7.28
CA ARG A 131 -11.18 -12.38 5.81
C ARG A 131 -9.80 -12.33 5.18
N LEU A 132 -8.74 -12.26 5.99
CA LEU A 132 -7.38 -12.29 5.49
C LEU A 132 -7.11 -13.61 4.74
N GLY A 133 -6.41 -13.50 3.61
CA GLY A 133 -5.88 -14.66 2.90
C GLY A 133 -4.84 -15.41 3.74
N PRO A 134 -4.45 -16.64 3.34
CA PRO A 134 -3.61 -17.51 4.15
C PRO A 134 -2.23 -16.89 4.47
N VAL A 135 -1.62 -16.15 3.54
CA VAL A 135 -0.31 -15.53 3.79
C VAL A 135 -0.44 -14.35 4.75
N LEU A 136 -1.41 -13.46 4.52
CA LEU A 136 -1.67 -12.34 5.42
C LEU A 136 -2.08 -12.81 6.82
N ALA A 137 -2.95 -13.82 6.93
CA ALA A 137 -3.38 -14.39 8.21
C ALA A 137 -2.19 -14.98 8.99
N ALA A 138 -1.31 -15.73 8.31
CA ALA A 138 -0.12 -16.29 8.95
C ALA A 138 0.85 -15.20 9.44
N ARG A 139 0.99 -14.10 8.69
CA ARG A 139 1.79 -12.93 9.12
C ARG A 139 1.15 -12.21 10.29
N PHE A 140 -0.15 -11.96 10.22
CA PHE A 140 -0.92 -11.32 11.29
C PHE A 140 -0.82 -12.11 12.60
N GLY A 141 -0.98 -13.43 12.56
CA GLY A 141 -0.85 -14.28 13.76
C GLY A 141 0.54 -14.27 14.40
N ARG A 142 1.61 -14.05 13.62
CA ARG A 142 2.96 -13.85 14.16
C ARG A 142 3.16 -12.47 14.75
N LEU A 143 2.54 -11.45 14.15
CA LEU A 143 2.62 -10.06 14.59
C LEU A 143 1.83 -9.82 15.90
N ARG A 144 0.63 -10.42 16.01
CA ARG A 144 -0.32 -10.23 17.10
C ARG A 144 -0.78 -11.59 17.66
N PRO A 145 0.05 -12.25 18.49
CA PRO A 145 -0.31 -13.52 19.10
C PRO A 145 -1.49 -13.31 20.07
N GLY A 146 -2.69 -13.76 19.68
CA GLY A 146 -3.93 -13.61 20.45
C GLY A 146 -5.02 -12.77 19.79
N GLY A 147 -4.71 -12.08 18.69
CA GLY A 147 -5.63 -11.18 17.97
C GLY A 147 -5.41 -9.72 18.28
#